data_AF-A0AA43LZZ5-F1
#
_entry.id   AF-A0AA43LZZ5-F1
#
_cell.length_a   1.000
_cell.length_b   1.000
_cell.length_c   1.000
_cell.angle_alpha   90.00
_cell.angle_beta   90.00
_cell.angle_gamma   90.00
#
_symmetry.space_group_name_H-M   'P 1'
#
loop_
_entity.id
_entity.type
_entity.pdbx_description
1 polymer ?
#
loop_
_entity_poly.entity_id
_entity_poly.type
_entity_poly.pdbx_seq_one_letter_code
_entity_poly.pdbx_strand_id
1 'polypeptide(L)' 'MPVIPRIITGIVLSFACLSLAMRDLPMGTAYAIWTGIGTVGGVLVGMFFFGESKEWRRVLFIGMVLAAAVGLKQIS' A
#
# COMPACT_ATOMS: atom_id res chain seq x y z
N MET A 1 -18.70 -10.17 -17.95
CA MET A 1 -18.54 -9.13 -16.90
C MET A 1 -17.19 -8.43 -17.08
N PRO A 2 -17.14 -7.15 -17.46
CA PRO A 2 -15.92 -6.45 -17.89
C PRO A 2 -14.95 -6.03 -16.75
N VAL A 3 -14.94 -6.73 -15.63
CA VAL A 3 -14.10 -6.40 -14.45
C VAL A 3 -12.67 -6.94 -14.55
N ILE A 4 -12.48 -8.07 -15.23
CA ILE A 4 -11.17 -8.73 -15.37
C ILE A 4 -10.11 -7.82 -16.01
N PRO A 5 -10.38 -7.10 -17.13
CA PRO A 5 -9.38 -6.23 -17.74
C PRO A 5 -8.92 -5.10 -16.81
N ARG A 6 -9.85 -4.53 -16.03
CA ARG A 6 -9.56 -3.42 -15.09
C ARG A 6 -8.62 -3.86 -13.96
N ILE A 7 -8.82 -5.07 -13.43
CA ILE A 7 -7.98 -5.64 -12.38
C ILE A 7 -6.57 -5.88 -12.92
N ILE A 8 -6.45 -6.47 -14.12
CA ILE A 8 -5.15 -6.74 -14.75
C ILE A 8 -4.38 -5.44 -14.98
N THR A 9 -5.02 -4.41 -15.53
CA THR A 9 -4.37 -3.10 -15.72
C THR A 9 -3.88 -2.51 -14.39
N GLY A 10 -4.68 -2.60 -13.33
CA GLY A 10 -4.30 -2.10 -12.00
C GLY A 10 -3.10 -2.85 -11.40
N ILE A 11 -3.08 -4.18 -11.52
CA ILE A 11 -1.97 -5.01 -11.03
C ILE A 11 -0.69 -4.68 -11.80
N VAL A 12 -0.74 -4.60 -13.13
CA VAL A 12 0.43 -4.29 -13.95
C VAL A 12 0.99 -2.92 -13.59
N LEU A 13 0.14 -1.91 -13.41
CA LEU A 13 0.57 -0.57 -13.02
C LEU A 13 1.21 -0.57 -11.62
N SER A 14 0.63 -1.30 -10.68
CA SER A 14 1.16 -1.41 -9.30
C SER A 14 2.53 -2.07 -9.27
N PHE A 15 2.71 -3.18 -9.99
CA PHE A 15 4.00 -3.86 -10.09
C PHE A 15 5.04 -3.07 -10.89
N ALA A 16 4.63 -2.31 -11.90
CA ALA A 16 5.53 -1.39 -12.60
C ALA A 16 6.07 -0.31 -11.66
N CYS A 17 5.22 0.27 -10.80
CA CYS A 17 5.63 1.24 -9.79
C CYS A 17 6.61 0.63 -8.78
N LEU A 18 6.34 -0.59 -8.30
CA LEU A 18 7.25 -1.33 -7.43
C LEU A 18 8.61 -1.59 -8.12
N SER A 19 8.59 -2.01 -9.39
CA SER A 19 9.81 -2.24 -10.17
C SER A 19 10.66 -0.99 -10.33
N LEU A 20 10.04 0.18 -10.47
CA LEU A 20 10.75 1.45 -10.48
C LEU A 20 11.35 1.77 -9.11
N ALA A 21 10.60 1.61 -8.03
CA ALA A 21 11.09 1.87 -6.66
C ALA A 21 12.29 0.97 -6.29
N MET A 22 12.29 -0.29 -6.74
CA MET A 22 13.39 -1.23 -6.51
C MET A 22 14.70 -0.87 -7.24
N ARG A 23 14.70 0.13 -8.14
CA ARG A 23 15.96 0.61 -8.76
C ARG A 23 16.81 1.43 -7.79
N ASP A 24 16.15 2.15 -6.88
CA ASP A 24 16.80 3.08 -5.95
C ASP A 24 16.76 2.58 -4.50
N LEU A 25 15.78 1.74 -4.15
CA LEU A 25 15.57 1.23 -2.80
C LEU A 25 15.93 -0.27 -2.69
N PRO A 26 16.53 -0.71 -1.57
CA PRO A 26 16.69 -2.13 -1.29
C PRO A 26 15.35 -2.86 -1.34
N MET A 27 15.37 -4.10 -1.83
CA MET A 27 14.18 -4.93 -2.01
C MET A 27 13.28 -4.95 -0.76
N GLY A 28 13.86 -5.15 0.43
CA GLY A 28 13.10 -5.18 1.69
C GLY A 28 12.36 -3.88 1.99
N THR A 29 13.01 -2.73 1.77
CA THR A 29 12.40 -1.39 1.95
C THR A 29 11.31 -1.13 0.92
N ALA A 30 11.57 -1.45 -0.34
CA ALA A 30 10.60 -1.27 -1.42
C ALA A 30 9.31 -2.08 -1.18
N TYR A 31 9.43 -3.36 -0.78
CA TYR A 31 8.28 -4.21 -0.46
C TYR A 31 7.52 -3.75 0.78
N ALA A 32 8.22 -3.31 1.83
CA ALA A 32 7.58 -2.78 3.04
C ALA A 32 6.72 -1.55 2.73
N ILE A 33 7.26 -0.59 1.96
CA ILE A 33 6.52 0.61 1.55
C ILE A 33 5.36 0.26 0.62
N TRP A 34 5.59 -0.57 -0.39
CA TRP A 34 4.55 -0.99 -1.34
C TRP A 34 3.37 -1.68 -0.66
N THR A 35 3.67 -2.62 0.25
CA THR A 35 2.63 -3.31 1.04
C THR A 35 1.89 -2.32 1.94
N GLY A 36 2.61 -1.42 2.62
CA GLY A 36 2.02 -0.40 3.48
C GLY A 36 1.03 0.50 2.72
N ILE A 37 1.43 1.01 1.56
CA ILE A 37 0.56 1.83 0.69
C ILE A 37 -0.69 1.05 0.28
N GLY A 38 -0.54 -0.22 -0.11
CA GLY A 38 -1.67 -1.07 -0.47
C GLY A 38 -2.65 -1.29 0.68
N THR A 39 -2.14 -1.56 1.88
CA THR A 39 -2.97 -1.74 3.09
C THR A 39 -3.71 -0.45 3.46
N VAL A 40 -3.02 0.70 3.46
CA VAL A 40 -3.62 2.00 3.78
C VAL A 40 -4.71 2.33 2.76
N GLY A 41 -4.39 2.23 1.46
CA GLY A 41 -5.33 2.50 0.38
C GLY A 41 -6.56 1.61 0.44
N GLY A 42 -6.39 0.30 0.67
CA GLY A 42 -7.49 -0.65 0.82
C GLY A 42 -8.41 -0.30 1.98
N VAL A 43 -7.84 0.07 3.14
CA VAL A 43 -8.65 0.43 4.31
C VAL A 43 -9.36 1.77 4.12
N LEU A 44 -8.70 2.78 3.52
CA LEU A 44 -9.35 4.05 3.20
C LEU A 44 -10.51 3.84 2.23
N VAL A 45 -10.31 3.05 1.16
CA VAL A 45 -11.40 2.71 0.23
C VAL A 45 -12.52 1.95 0.96
N GLY A 46 -12.19 1.00 1.85
CA GLY A 46 -13.16 0.31 2.70
C GLY A 46 -13.99 1.26 3.56
N MET A 47 -13.34 2.22 4.22
CA MET A 47 -13.98 3.21 5.09
C MET A 47 -14.84 4.23 4.33
N PHE A 48 -14.43 4.66 3.13
CA PHE A 48 -15.12 5.71 2.37
C PHE A 48 -16.16 5.17 1.38
N PHE A 49 -15.89 4.06 0.70
CA PHE A 49 -16.77 3.51 -0.33
C PHE A 49 -17.64 2.35 0.17
N PHE A 50 -17.15 1.53 1.10
CA PHE A 50 -17.88 0.38 1.61
C PHE A 50 -18.54 0.63 2.98
N GLY A 51 -18.33 1.82 3.56
CA GLY A 51 -18.93 2.20 4.84
C GLY A 51 -18.42 1.40 6.04
N GLU A 52 -17.24 0.77 5.93
CA GLU A 52 -16.65 0.04 7.05
C GLU A 52 -16.42 0.96 8.27
N SER A 53 -16.57 0.39 9.47
CA SER A 53 -16.39 1.13 10.72
C SER A 53 -15.01 1.79 10.78
N LYS A 54 -15.02 3.12 11.00
CA LYS A 54 -13.84 3.97 11.17
C LYS A 54 -13.26 3.84 12.58
N GLU A 55 -13.03 2.60 12.99
CA GLU A 55 -12.38 2.25 14.25
C GLU A 55 -11.04 3.00 14.36
N TRP A 56 -10.94 3.88 15.36
CA TRP A 56 -9.73 4.66 15.63
C TRP A 56 -8.49 3.77 15.80
N ARG A 57 -8.67 2.58 16.39
CA ARG A 57 -7.62 1.57 16.58
C ARG A 57 -7.05 1.11 15.24
N ARG A 58 -7.89 0.92 14.22
CA ARG A 58 -7.49 0.48 12.88
C ARG A 58 -6.60 1.52 12.21
N VAL A 59 -6.98 2.80 12.30
CA VAL A 59 -6.19 3.93 11.78
C VAL A 59 -4.85 4.05 12.50
N LEU A 60 -4.83 3.84 13.83
CA LEU A 60 -3.60 3.88 14.62
C LEU A 60 -2.59 2.80 14.18
N PHE A 61 -3.03 1.55 14.02
CA PHE A 61 -2.14 0.47 13.55
C PHE A 61 -1.65 0.69 12.12
N ILE A 62 -2.49 1.24 11.24
CA ILE A 62 -2.09 1.62 9.88
C ILE A 62 -1.03 2.73 9.91
N GLY A 63 -1.20 3.72 10.78
CA GLY A 63 -0.18 4.75 11.02
C GLY A 63 1.15 4.16 11.50
N MET A 64 1.10 3.13 12.35
CA MET A 64 2.30 2.42 12.83
C MET A 64 3.01 1.65 11.69
N VAL A 65 2.25 1.00 10.80
CA VAL A 65 2.81 0.34 9.60
C VAL A 65 3.50 1.35 8.68
N LEU A 66 2.88 2.51 8.46
CA LEU A 66 3.47 3.60 7.68
C LEU A 66 4.73 4.15 8.34
N ALA A 67 4.70 4.39 9.66
CA ALA A 67 5.86 4.87 10.40
C ALA A 67 7.03 3.89 10.32
N ALA A 68 6.77 2.58 10.42
CA ALA A 68 7.78 1.55 10.25
C ALA A 68 8.35 1.53 8.82
N ALA A 69 7.50 1.66 7.79
CA ALA A 69 7.94 1.71 6.40
C ALA A 69 8.82 2.94 6.10
N VAL A 70 8.46 4.12 6.63
CA VAL A 70 9.25 5.35 6.51
C VAL A 70 10.56 5.24 7.29
N GLY A 71 10.54 4.68 8.50
CA GLY A 71 11.75 4.43 9.30
C GLY A 71 12.73 3.52 8.58
N LEU A 72 12.23 2.47 7.90
CA LEU A 72 13.07 1.55 7.13
C LEU A 72 13.79 2.25 5.96
N LYS A 73 13.16 3.25 5.35
CA LYS A 73 13.74 4.11 4.29
C LYS A 73 14.73 5.15 4.83
N GLN A 74 14.69 5.47 6.11
CA GLN A 74 15.65 6.36 6.74
C GLN A 74 16.94 5.65 7.13
N ILE A 75 16.86 4.33 7.34
CA ILE A 75 17.98 3.49 7.77
C ILE A 75 18.68 2.82 6.57
N SER A 76 17.92 2.43 5.55
CA SER A 76 18.39 1.84 4.29
C SER A 76 18.61 2.89 3.20
#